data_AF-A0AAU3B5J8-F1
#
_entry.id   AF-A0AAU3B5J8-F1
#
_cell.length_a   1.000
_cell.length_b   1.000
_cell.length_c   1.000
_cell.angle_alpha   90.00
_cell.angle_beta   90.00
_cell.angle_gamma   90.00
#
_symmetry.space_group_name_H-M   'P 1'
#
loop_
_entity.id
_entity.type
_entity.pdbx_description
1 polymer ?
#
loop_
_entity_poly.entity_id
_entity_poly.type
_entity_poly.pdbx_seq_one_letter_code
_entity_poly.pdbx_strand_id
1 'polypeptide(L)'
;MSHDDEESLALRSGAFTYATLTAEARRQAALPRPRARSSNEADIRKVRWWRVRTLRSISGLSTLATALVYTLLVLAIFWLAGPSIAPDAWYPLVVSVGLGLYGAHRLRGAGGATARALARAACAPGPVPKRYALMYDPPWGGIALLVLFPAIGGDDVRPEAVLELRPLPQPWRRFLGASKLPPDLPVESVGNLELRGRTDESPTGVPWIDGRAYWPKRSYGSDDLLREEGRALMDRLLADAA
;
A
#
# COMPACT_ATOMS: atom_id res chain seq x y z
N MET A 1 38.44 -16.74 23.20
CA MET A 1 37.64 -15.51 23.39
C MET A 1 38.23 -14.47 22.45
N SER A 2 37.72 -14.17 21.26
CA SER A 2 36.33 -14.08 20.82
C SER A 2 36.34 -14.16 19.28
N HIS A 3 36.29 -15.37 18.72
CA HIS A 3 35.97 -15.58 17.29
C HIS A 3 34.60 -16.25 17.14
N ASP A 4 34.14 -16.95 18.18
CA ASP A 4 32.83 -17.61 18.21
C ASP A 4 31.64 -16.66 18.47
N ASP A 5 31.89 -15.43 18.95
CA ASP A 5 30.84 -14.44 19.25
C ASP A 5 30.38 -13.67 18.00
N GLU A 6 31.25 -13.46 17.01
CA GLU A 6 30.85 -12.86 15.72
C GLU A 6 30.09 -13.87 14.84
N GLU A 7 30.49 -15.15 14.88
CA GLU A 7 29.80 -16.21 14.16
C GLU A 7 28.44 -16.53 14.79
N SER A 8 28.33 -16.45 16.13
CA SER A 8 27.06 -16.59 16.86
C SER A 8 26.12 -15.39 16.68
N LEU A 9 26.64 -14.18 16.48
CA LEU A 9 25.83 -13.03 16.07
C LEU A 9 25.38 -13.15 14.61
N ALA A 10 26.21 -13.66 13.70
CA ALA A 10 25.82 -13.95 12.31
C ALA A 10 24.77 -15.07 12.22
N LEU A 11 24.84 -16.10 13.08
CA LEU A 11 23.85 -17.18 13.18
C LEU A 11 22.56 -16.77 13.92
N ARG A 12 22.61 -15.84 14.88
CA ARG A 12 21.40 -15.22 15.49
C ARG A 12 20.80 -14.10 14.64
N SER A 13 21.53 -13.64 13.62
CA SER A 13 21.09 -12.75 12.54
C SER A 13 20.75 -13.56 11.29
N GLY A 14 19.90 -14.59 11.43
CA GLY A 14 19.48 -15.48 10.33
C GLY A 14 19.19 -14.69 9.06
N ALA A 15 20.09 -14.80 8.09
CA ALA A 15 20.36 -13.73 7.15
C ALA A 15 19.13 -13.40 6.29
N PHE A 16 18.67 -12.14 6.38
CA PHE A 16 17.69 -11.53 5.48
C PHE A 16 18.31 -11.46 4.07
N THR A 17 18.30 -12.58 3.36
CA THR A 17 18.88 -12.71 2.03
C THR A 17 17.78 -12.87 1.02
N TYR A 18 18.13 -12.60 -0.23
CA TYR A 18 17.23 -12.80 -1.35
C TYR A 18 16.69 -14.23 -1.39
N ALA A 19 17.52 -15.25 -1.16
CA ALA A 19 17.07 -16.64 -1.15
C ALA A 19 16.04 -16.96 -0.06
N THR A 20 16.26 -16.51 1.18
CA THR A 20 15.34 -16.81 2.30
C THR A 20 13.99 -16.12 2.09
N LEU A 21 14.01 -14.84 1.74
CA LEU A 21 12.79 -14.05 1.56
C LEU A 21 12.01 -14.44 0.30
N THR A 22 12.68 -14.85 -0.78
CA THR A 22 11.99 -15.38 -1.97
C THR A 22 11.42 -16.77 -1.77
N ALA A 23 12.10 -17.64 -1.03
CA ALA A 23 11.56 -18.95 -0.64
C ALA A 23 10.28 -18.78 0.18
N GLU A 24 10.27 -17.85 1.14
CA GLU A 24 9.10 -17.60 1.96
C GLU A 24 7.96 -16.93 1.16
N ALA A 25 8.27 -15.96 0.31
CA ALA A 25 7.29 -15.38 -0.62
C ALA A 25 6.63 -16.46 -1.52
N ARG A 26 7.39 -17.47 -1.96
CA ARG A 26 6.86 -18.62 -2.72
C ARG A 26 6.00 -19.55 -1.86
N ARG A 27 6.40 -19.83 -0.62
CA ARG A 27 5.60 -20.62 0.34
C ARG A 27 4.26 -19.96 0.61
N GLN A 28 4.26 -18.65 0.89
CA GLN A 28 3.03 -17.87 1.09
C GLN A 28 2.17 -17.80 -0.18
N ALA A 29 2.78 -17.84 -1.37
CA ALA A 29 2.05 -17.88 -2.63
C ALA A 29 1.37 -19.22 -2.92
N ALA A 30 1.89 -20.32 -2.35
CA ALA A 30 1.29 -21.64 -2.48
C ALA A 30 0.01 -21.80 -1.65
N LEU A 31 -0.24 -20.92 -0.68
CA LEU A 31 -1.48 -20.90 0.09
C LEU A 31 -2.67 -20.51 -0.80
N PRO A 32 -3.86 -21.12 -0.59
CA PRO A 32 -5.03 -20.90 -1.43
C PRO A 32 -5.46 -19.43 -1.43
N ARG A 33 -5.15 -18.73 -2.52
CA ARG A 33 -5.55 -17.33 -2.73
C ARG A 33 -7.00 -17.26 -3.22
N PRO A 34 -7.82 -16.34 -2.67
CA PRO A 34 -9.03 -15.94 -3.37
C PRO A 34 -8.63 -15.41 -4.74
N ARG A 35 -9.29 -15.90 -5.79
CA ARG A 35 -9.02 -15.55 -7.18
C ARG A 35 -8.91 -14.02 -7.29
N ALA A 36 -7.69 -13.54 -7.55
CA ALA A 36 -7.37 -12.14 -7.76
C ALA A 36 -8.17 -11.65 -8.96
N ARG A 37 -9.33 -11.03 -8.71
CA ARG A 37 -10.09 -10.39 -9.75
C ARG A 37 -9.36 -9.08 -10.03
N SER A 38 -8.44 -9.12 -10.99
CA SER A 38 -7.57 -7.99 -11.32
C SER A 38 -8.42 -6.76 -11.63
N SER A 39 -8.68 -5.91 -10.63
CA SER A 39 -9.28 -4.62 -10.88
C SER A 39 -8.13 -3.75 -11.39
N ASN A 40 -7.96 -3.74 -12.72
CA ASN A 40 -6.92 -2.93 -13.35
C ASN A 40 -7.12 -1.47 -12.94
N GLU A 41 -6.16 -0.95 -12.18
CA GLU A 41 -6.11 0.48 -11.90
C GLU A 41 -5.82 1.22 -13.20
N ALA A 42 -6.41 2.40 -13.36
CA ALA A 42 -6.18 3.20 -14.55
C ALA A 42 -4.70 3.60 -14.62
N ASP A 43 -4.10 3.44 -15.79
CA ASP A 43 -2.71 3.80 -16.03
C ASP A 43 -2.51 5.32 -15.90
N ILE A 44 -1.76 5.74 -14.89
CA ILE A 44 -1.47 7.14 -14.58
C ILE A 44 -0.75 7.88 -15.73
N ARG A 45 -0.09 7.16 -16.65
CA ARG A 45 0.52 7.76 -17.84
C ARG A 45 -0.52 8.19 -18.88
N LYS A 46 -1.68 7.53 -18.87
CA LYS A 46 -2.79 7.79 -19.81
C LYS A 46 -3.88 8.66 -19.20
N VAL A 47 -4.07 8.61 -17.88
CA VAL A 47 -5.13 9.34 -17.18
C VAL A 47 -4.59 10.28 -16.11
N ARG A 48 -5.34 11.35 -15.85
CA ARG A 48 -5.04 12.26 -14.73
C ARG A 48 -5.17 11.53 -13.39
N TRP A 49 -4.34 11.91 -12.42
CA TRP A 49 -4.22 11.28 -11.10
C TRP A 49 -5.53 11.11 -10.32
N TRP A 50 -6.53 11.98 -10.51
CA TRP A 50 -7.83 11.86 -9.84
C TRP A 50 -8.71 10.73 -10.38
N ARG A 51 -8.41 10.18 -11.57
CA ARG A 51 -9.11 9.00 -12.14
C ARG A 51 -8.57 7.69 -11.56
N VAL A 52 -7.38 7.71 -10.97
CA VAL A 52 -6.74 6.59 -10.28
C VAL A 52 -7.40 6.45 -8.91
N ARG A 53 -8.07 5.32 -8.66
CA ARG A 53 -8.94 5.13 -7.48
C ARG A 53 -8.15 5.22 -6.19
N THR A 54 -6.96 4.64 -6.15
CA THR A 54 -6.06 4.63 -4.98
C THR A 54 -5.56 6.03 -4.68
N LEU A 55 -5.10 6.79 -5.68
CA LEU A 55 -4.68 8.19 -5.50
C LEU A 55 -5.83 9.10 -5.06
N ARG A 56 -7.03 8.90 -5.60
CA ARG A 56 -8.25 9.60 -5.16
C ARG A 56 -8.64 9.27 -3.72
N SER A 57 -8.35 8.05 -3.26
CA SER A 57 -8.54 7.64 -1.87
C SER A 57 -7.50 8.29 -0.95
N ILE A 58 -6.23 8.30 -1.36
CA ILE A 58 -5.12 8.93 -0.63
C ILE A 58 -5.36 10.43 -0.45
N SER A 59 -5.85 11.11 -1.48
CA SER A 59 -6.12 12.54 -1.44
C SER A 59 -7.31 12.94 -0.57
N GLY A 60 -8.15 11.99 -0.11
CA GLY A 60 -9.40 12.30 0.58
C GLY A 60 -10.53 12.77 -0.35
N LEU A 61 -10.30 12.82 -1.67
CA LEU A 61 -11.33 13.21 -2.64
C LEU A 61 -12.49 12.21 -2.69
N SER A 62 -12.21 10.92 -2.47
CA SER A 62 -13.28 9.91 -2.32
C SER A 62 -14.17 10.18 -1.11
N THR A 63 -13.58 10.45 0.06
CA THR A 63 -14.30 10.81 1.29
C THR A 63 -15.16 12.05 1.09
N LEU A 64 -14.61 13.09 0.44
CA LEU A 64 -15.34 14.31 0.13
C LEU A 64 -16.51 14.06 -0.83
N ALA A 65 -16.30 13.27 -1.89
CA ALA A 65 -17.36 12.94 -2.84
C ALA A 65 -18.49 12.12 -2.17
N THR A 66 -18.14 11.13 -1.34
CA THR A 66 -19.12 10.34 -0.59
C THR A 66 -19.89 11.22 0.40
N ALA A 67 -19.21 12.11 1.13
CA ALA A 67 -19.84 13.06 2.03
C ALA A 67 -20.84 13.96 1.30
N LEU A 68 -20.47 14.50 0.13
CA LEU A 68 -21.36 15.32 -0.71
C LEU A 68 -22.61 14.56 -1.15
N VAL A 69 -22.46 13.32 -1.62
CA VAL A 69 -23.60 12.49 -2.01
C VAL A 69 -24.51 12.22 -0.82
N TYR A 70 -23.95 11.93 0.35
CA TYR A 70 -24.74 11.67 1.56
C TYR A 70 -25.47 12.93 2.04
N THR A 71 -24.82 14.09 2.01
CA THR A 71 -25.44 15.38 2.32
C THR A 71 -26.62 15.67 1.38
N LEU A 72 -26.46 15.46 0.07
CA LEU A 72 -27.54 15.66 -0.90
C LEU A 72 -28.69 14.67 -0.69
N LEU A 73 -28.38 13.41 -0.35
CA LEU A 73 -29.39 12.39 -0.06
C LEU A 73 -30.21 12.75 1.19
N VAL A 74 -29.55 13.14 2.28
CA VAL A 74 -30.20 13.57 3.52
C VAL A 74 -31.07 14.81 3.26
N LEU A 75 -30.58 15.77 2.48
CA LEU A 75 -31.34 16.97 2.11
C LEU A 75 -32.57 16.63 1.26
N ALA A 76 -32.44 15.72 0.30
CA ALA A 76 -33.55 15.25 -0.52
C ALA A 76 -34.60 14.52 0.33
N ILE A 77 -34.20 13.63 1.25
CA ILE A 77 -35.13 12.98 2.17
C ILE A 77 -35.87 14.02 3.01
N PHE A 78 -35.15 15.01 3.55
CA PHE A 78 -35.75 16.09 4.33
C PHE A 78 -36.78 16.90 3.51
N TRP A 79 -36.47 17.20 2.26
CA TRP A 79 -37.36 17.94 1.36
C TRP A 79 -38.61 17.14 0.98
N LEU A 80 -38.48 15.83 0.73
CA LEU A 80 -39.62 14.96 0.38
C LEU A 80 -40.49 14.56 1.58
N ALA A 81 -39.88 14.30 2.74
CA ALA A 81 -40.57 13.77 3.92
C ALA A 81 -41.21 14.86 4.79
N GLY A 82 -40.77 16.12 4.62
CA GLY A 82 -41.21 17.24 5.44
C GLY A 82 -40.67 17.20 6.88
N PRO A 83 -40.78 18.32 7.63
CA PRO A 83 -40.20 18.47 8.96
C PRO A 83 -40.80 17.54 10.03
N SER A 84 -41.93 16.89 9.74
CA SER A 84 -42.66 16.01 10.66
C SER A 84 -42.05 14.60 10.80
N ILE A 85 -41.22 14.14 9.85
CA ILE A 85 -40.69 12.76 9.83
C ILE A 85 -39.22 12.71 10.30
N ALA A 86 -38.56 13.86 10.45
CA ALA A 86 -37.10 13.90 10.54
C ALA A 86 -36.52 14.82 11.64
N PRO A 87 -37.02 14.81 12.90
CA PRO A 87 -36.36 15.53 13.99
C PRO A 87 -34.93 15.03 14.24
N ASP A 88 -34.59 13.80 13.83
CA ASP A 88 -33.26 13.20 13.99
C ASP A 88 -32.34 13.32 12.75
N ALA A 89 -32.79 13.97 11.66
CA ALA A 89 -31.98 14.11 10.44
C ALA A 89 -30.80 15.07 10.58
N TRP A 90 -30.70 15.82 11.68
CA TRP A 90 -29.55 16.67 11.96
C TRP A 90 -28.29 15.84 12.25
N TYR A 91 -28.40 14.66 12.90
CA TYR A 91 -27.26 13.78 13.16
C TYR A 91 -26.55 13.33 11.88
N PRO A 92 -27.22 12.70 10.89
CA PRO A 92 -26.57 12.31 9.65
C PRO A 92 -26.08 13.51 8.84
N LEU A 93 -26.74 14.67 8.95
CA LEU A 93 -26.27 15.92 8.33
C LEU A 93 -24.93 16.37 8.95
N VAL A 94 -24.84 16.46 10.27
CA VAL A 94 -23.62 16.85 11.00
C VAL A 94 -22.49 15.89 10.71
N VAL A 95 -22.76 14.58 10.71
CA VAL A 95 -21.76 13.55 10.36
C VAL A 95 -21.27 13.73 8.92
N SER A 96 -22.17 13.97 7.96
CA SER A 96 -21.81 14.16 6.55
C SER A 96 -21.01 15.44 6.32
N VAL A 97 -21.39 16.53 6.98
CA VAL A 97 -20.65 17.80 6.94
C VAL A 97 -19.26 17.63 7.55
N GLY A 98 -19.16 16.99 8.72
CA GLY A 98 -17.88 16.68 9.37
C GLY A 98 -16.97 15.82 8.48
N LEU A 99 -17.53 14.81 7.83
CA LEU A 99 -16.80 13.96 6.89
C LEU A 99 -16.34 14.73 5.64
N GLY A 100 -17.18 15.65 5.15
CA GLY A 100 -16.85 16.56 4.05
C GLY A 100 -15.72 17.52 4.40
N LEU A 101 -15.77 18.14 5.58
CA LEU A 101 -14.71 19.02 6.10
C LEU A 101 -13.40 18.26 6.29
N TYR A 102 -13.45 17.05 6.86
CA TYR A 102 -12.29 16.18 6.99
C TYR A 102 -11.69 15.82 5.62
N GLY A 103 -12.53 15.44 4.66
CA GLY A 103 -12.11 15.17 3.29
C GLY A 103 -11.46 16.38 2.61
N ALA A 104 -12.05 17.56 2.78
CA ALA A 104 -11.53 18.82 2.25
C ALA A 104 -10.19 19.21 2.89
N HIS A 105 -10.08 19.06 4.22
CA HIS A 105 -8.85 19.30 4.96
C HIS A 105 -7.74 18.36 4.49
N ARG A 106 -8.03 17.06 4.34
CA ARG A 106 -7.07 16.06 3.85
C ARG A 106 -6.64 16.33 2.40
N LEU A 107 -7.56 16.79 1.56
CA LEU A 107 -7.30 17.16 0.17
C LEU A 107 -6.43 18.41 0.04
N ARG A 108 -6.66 19.41 0.91
CA ARG A 108 -5.85 20.64 0.97
C ARG A 108 -4.50 20.42 1.64
N GLY A 109 -4.43 19.54 2.63
CA GLY A 109 -3.23 19.22 3.38
C GLY A 109 -2.37 18.14 2.72
N ALA A 110 -1.75 17.31 3.56
CA ALA A 110 -0.77 16.31 3.13
C ALA A 110 -1.31 15.30 2.10
N GLY A 111 -2.59 14.90 2.18
CA GLY A 111 -3.15 13.86 1.31
C GLY A 111 -3.11 14.22 -0.18
N GLY A 112 -3.49 15.46 -0.53
CA GLY A 112 -3.43 15.95 -1.91
C GLY A 112 -1.99 16.10 -2.41
N ALA A 113 -1.09 16.60 -1.56
CA ALA A 113 0.33 16.74 -1.89
C ALA A 113 0.99 15.38 -2.13
N THR A 114 0.76 14.41 -1.23
CA THR A 114 1.28 13.04 -1.36
C THR A 114 0.74 12.35 -2.62
N ALA A 115 -0.56 12.47 -2.93
CA ALA A 115 -1.11 11.86 -4.14
C ALA A 115 -0.49 12.43 -5.42
N ARG A 116 -0.23 13.74 -5.46
CA ARG A 116 0.46 14.38 -6.60
C ARG A 116 1.94 14.00 -6.65
N ALA A 117 2.62 13.91 -5.51
CA ALA A 117 4.02 13.48 -5.43
C ALA A 117 4.18 12.05 -5.95
N LEU A 118 3.30 11.13 -5.52
CA LEU A 118 3.26 9.75 -6.02
C LEU A 118 2.95 9.69 -7.52
N ALA A 119 1.99 10.48 -8.00
CA ALA A 119 1.69 10.54 -9.44
C ALA A 119 2.89 11.03 -10.26
N ARG A 120 3.61 12.06 -9.77
CA ARG A 120 4.83 12.55 -10.42
C ARG A 120 5.95 11.52 -10.38
N ALA A 121 6.15 10.86 -9.24
CA ALA A 121 7.14 9.79 -9.10
C ALA A 121 6.86 8.62 -10.06
N ALA A 122 5.59 8.21 -10.18
CA ALA A 122 5.18 7.15 -11.11
C ALA A 122 5.45 7.50 -12.59
N CYS A 123 5.37 8.79 -12.93
CA CYS A 123 5.65 9.31 -14.28
C CYS A 123 7.09 9.78 -14.47
N ALA A 124 7.95 9.68 -13.46
CA ALA A 124 9.32 10.17 -13.55
C ALA A 124 10.11 9.38 -14.61
N PRO A 125 10.97 10.05 -15.40
CA PRO A 125 11.91 9.39 -16.28
C PRO A 125 13.01 8.69 -15.47
N GLY A 126 13.64 7.65 -16.06
CA GLY A 126 14.70 6.88 -15.42
C GLY A 126 14.20 5.77 -14.50
N PRO A 127 13.52 4.73 -15.01
CA PRO A 127 13.19 3.56 -14.21
C PRO A 127 14.46 2.88 -13.71
N VAL A 128 14.55 2.66 -12.40
CA VAL A 128 15.64 1.89 -11.79
C VAL A 128 15.18 0.44 -11.68
N PRO A 129 15.79 -0.51 -12.40
CA PRO A 129 15.44 -1.91 -12.28
C PRO A 129 15.81 -2.41 -10.87
N LYS A 130 14.91 -3.17 -10.26
CA LYS A 130 15.08 -3.84 -8.96
C LYS A 130 14.47 -5.23 -9.02
N ARG A 131 14.89 -6.10 -8.11
CA ARG A 131 14.23 -7.40 -7.85
C ARG A 131 13.31 -7.24 -6.65
N TYR A 132 12.25 -8.03 -6.58
CA TYR A 132 11.33 -7.99 -5.46
C TYR A 132 10.92 -9.37 -4.95
N ALA A 133 10.62 -9.42 -3.65
CA ALA A 133 9.89 -10.50 -3.02
C ALA A 133 8.64 -9.90 -2.35
N LEU A 134 7.47 -10.44 -2.67
CA LEU A 134 6.18 -10.04 -2.12
C LEU A 134 5.84 -10.95 -0.94
N MET A 135 5.77 -10.35 0.25
CA MET A 135 5.46 -11.01 1.51
C MET A 135 4.17 -10.47 2.11
N TYR A 136 3.58 -11.25 3.00
CA TYR A 136 2.36 -10.91 3.72
C TYR A 136 2.58 -11.01 5.23
N ASP A 137 1.98 -10.07 5.96
CA ASP A 137 1.95 -10.10 7.42
C ASP A 137 1.04 -11.27 7.89
N PRO A 138 1.56 -12.29 8.58
CA PRO A 138 0.75 -13.42 9.06
C PRO A 138 -0.13 -13.04 10.27
N PRO A 139 -1.15 -13.84 10.64
CA PRO A 139 -1.70 -14.98 9.92
C PRO A 139 -2.79 -14.58 8.90
N TRP A 140 -3.26 -13.32 8.94
CA TRP A 140 -4.34 -12.78 8.10
C TRP A 140 -4.15 -11.29 7.80
N GLY A 141 -2.90 -10.82 7.78
CA GLY A 141 -2.56 -9.41 7.65
C GLY A 141 -2.87 -8.90 6.26
N GLY A 142 -3.86 -8.01 6.17
CA GLY A 142 -4.26 -7.32 4.94
C GLY A 142 -3.22 -6.32 4.40
N ILE A 143 -1.96 -6.45 4.82
CA ILE A 143 -0.85 -5.59 4.44
C ILE A 143 0.10 -6.44 3.60
N ALA A 144 0.31 -6.02 2.36
CA ALA A 144 1.29 -6.62 1.48
C ALA A 144 2.60 -5.84 1.56
N LEU A 145 3.70 -6.56 1.72
CA LEU A 145 5.03 -6.04 1.95
C LEU A 145 5.88 -6.38 0.74
N LEU A 146 6.38 -5.37 0.06
CA LEU A 146 7.23 -5.51 -1.10
C LEU A 146 8.67 -5.29 -0.67
N VAL A 147 9.43 -6.35 -0.55
CA VAL A 147 10.86 -6.29 -0.23
C VAL A 147 11.63 -6.08 -1.52
N LEU A 148 12.43 -5.02 -1.57
CA LEU A 148 13.22 -4.61 -2.73
C LEU A 148 14.66 -5.06 -2.59
N PHE A 149 15.23 -5.55 -3.68
CA PHE A 149 16.61 -5.98 -3.79
C PHE A 149 17.29 -5.30 -4.98
N PRO A 150 18.63 -5.16 -4.93
CA PRO A 150 19.39 -4.69 -6.08
C PRO A 150 19.13 -5.58 -7.30
N ALA A 151 19.03 -4.99 -8.50
CA ALA A 151 18.85 -5.75 -9.73
C ALA A 151 20.00 -6.73 -10.01
N ILE A 152 21.21 -6.37 -9.58
CA ILE A 152 22.43 -7.16 -9.75
C ILE A 152 22.86 -7.72 -8.40
N GLY A 153 23.15 -9.02 -8.35
CA GLY A 153 23.76 -9.69 -7.20
C GLY A 153 23.18 -11.09 -6.94
N GLY A 154 23.89 -11.89 -6.15
CA GLY A 154 23.55 -13.29 -5.87
C GLY A 154 22.42 -13.50 -4.86
N ASP A 155 22.28 -14.74 -4.43
CA ASP A 155 21.23 -15.20 -3.52
C ASP A 155 21.40 -14.69 -2.08
N ASP A 156 22.61 -14.30 -1.70
CA ASP A 156 22.97 -13.78 -0.36
C ASP A 156 22.82 -12.26 -0.24
N VAL A 157 22.27 -11.61 -1.27
CA VAL A 157 22.11 -10.15 -1.26
C VAL A 157 21.05 -9.73 -0.26
N ARG A 158 21.38 -8.73 0.54
CA ARG A 158 20.48 -8.13 1.53
C ARG A 158 19.41 -7.26 0.86
N PRO A 159 18.21 -7.16 1.47
CA PRO A 159 17.19 -6.23 1.00
C PRO A 159 17.68 -4.78 1.13
N GLU A 160 17.33 -3.95 0.15
CA GLU A 160 17.60 -2.51 0.18
C GLU A 160 16.50 -1.75 0.91
N ALA A 161 15.24 -2.18 0.75
CA ALA A 161 14.09 -1.51 1.33
C ALA A 161 12.89 -2.44 1.45
N VAL A 162 11.94 -2.08 2.29
CA VAL A 162 10.64 -2.76 2.42
C VAL A 162 9.54 -1.73 2.24
N LEU A 163 8.67 -1.96 1.27
CA LEU A 163 7.55 -1.08 0.97
C LEU A 163 6.23 -1.73 1.36
N GLU A 164 5.54 -1.12 2.32
CA GLU A 164 4.14 -1.45 2.58
C GLU A 164 3.27 -0.98 1.41
N LEU A 165 2.63 -1.91 0.70
CA LEU A 165 1.71 -1.59 -0.37
C LEU A 165 0.33 -1.24 0.19
N ARG A 166 -0.30 -0.20 -0.36
CA ARG A 166 -1.71 0.09 -0.07
C ARG A 166 -2.60 -0.86 -0.88
N PRO A 167 -3.57 -1.54 -0.24
CA PRO A 167 -4.58 -2.26 -1.00
C PRO A 167 -5.40 -1.27 -1.83
N LEU A 168 -5.76 -1.68 -3.05
CA LEU A 168 -6.68 -0.95 -3.90
C LEU A 168 -8.04 -0.77 -3.19
N PRO A 169 -8.72 0.39 -3.34
CA PRO A 169 -10.03 0.58 -2.75
C PRO A 169 -11.02 -0.41 -3.37
N GLN A 170 -11.41 -1.43 -2.62
CA GLN A 170 -12.32 -2.45 -3.12
C GLN A 170 -13.74 -1.89 -3.25
N PRO A 171 -14.48 -2.27 -4.31
CA PRO A 171 -15.89 -1.94 -4.44
C PRO A 171 -16.71 -2.69 -3.39
N TRP A 172 -17.06 -2.00 -2.30
CA TRP A 172 -18.17 -2.23 -1.35
C TRP A 172 -18.79 -3.65 -1.28
N ARG A 173 -17.97 -4.69 -1.11
CA ARG A 173 -18.42 -6.06 -0.81
C ARG A 173 -17.62 -6.63 0.36
N ARG A 174 -17.70 -5.97 1.51
CA ARG A 174 -17.39 -6.58 2.82
C ARG A 174 -18.69 -6.76 3.59
N PHE A 175 -19.48 -7.74 3.15
CA PHE A 175 -20.43 -8.40 4.04
C PHE A 175 -19.82 -9.77 4.32
N LEU A 176 -19.63 -10.08 5.60
CA LEU A 176 -19.17 -11.36 6.18
C LEU A 176 -17.65 -11.61 6.19
N GLY A 177 -17.02 -11.30 7.33
CA GLY A 177 -16.13 -12.19 8.10
C GLY A 177 -14.82 -12.69 7.49
N ALA A 178 -14.53 -12.45 6.22
CA ALA A 178 -13.35 -12.98 5.58
C ALA A 178 -12.34 -11.85 5.31
N SER A 179 -11.34 -11.72 6.17
CA SER A 179 -10.10 -10.96 5.89
C SER A 179 -9.34 -11.68 4.77
N LYS A 180 -9.86 -11.58 3.55
CA LYS A 180 -9.23 -12.13 2.35
C LYS A 180 -8.16 -11.15 1.88
N LEU A 181 -7.00 -11.69 1.52
CA LEU A 181 -5.91 -10.96 0.86
C LEU A 181 -6.46 -10.09 -0.27
N PRO A 182 -5.95 -8.85 -0.45
CA PRO A 182 -6.41 -7.97 -1.52
C PRO A 182 -6.27 -8.65 -2.89
N PRO A 183 -7.33 -8.73 -3.72
CA PRO A 183 -7.32 -9.41 -5.01
C PRO A 183 -6.52 -8.68 -6.09
N ASP A 184 -5.85 -7.58 -5.74
CA ASP A 184 -5.20 -6.67 -6.69
C ASP A 184 -3.67 -6.62 -6.53
N LEU A 185 -3.11 -7.65 -5.90
CA LEU A 185 -1.67 -7.81 -5.71
C LEU A 185 -1.01 -8.44 -6.94
N PRO A 186 0.32 -8.29 -7.09
CA PRO A 186 1.07 -8.96 -8.15
C PRO A 186 0.74 -10.45 -8.20
N VAL A 187 0.56 -10.97 -9.41
CA VAL A 187 0.27 -12.40 -9.62
C VAL A 187 1.47 -13.24 -9.18
N GLU A 188 2.68 -12.75 -9.49
CA GLU A 188 3.94 -13.37 -9.11
C GLU A 188 4.40 -12.89 -7.74
N SER A 189 4.89 -13.81 -6.90
CA SER A 189 5.42 -13.48 -5.58
C SER A 189 6.87 -13.02 -5.61
N VAL A 190 7.59 -13.27 -6.70
CA VAL A 190 9.00 -12.93 -6.88
C VAL A 190 9.19 -12.54 -8.33
N GLY A 191 9.88 -11.44 -8.58
CA GLY A 191 10.14 -11.00 -9.95
C GLY A 191 11.00 -9.75 -10.04
N ASN A 192 10.99 -9.15 -11.22
CA ASN A 192 11.63 -7.86 -11.48
C ASN A 192 10.60 -6.75 -11.43
N LEU A 193 11.03 -5.57 -10.99
CA LEU A 193 10.22 -4.36 -11.03
C LEU A 193 11.03 -3.15 -11.46
N GLU A 194 10.32 -2.16 -11.96
CA GLU A 194 10.88 -0.84 -12.23
C GLU A 194 10.49 0.11 -11.10
N LEU A 195 11.45 0.57 -10.32
CA LEU A 195 11.22 1.64 -9.36
C LEU A 195 11.28 2.98 -10.11
N ARG A 196 10.20 3.76 -10.06
CA ARG A 196 10.16 5.09 -10.67
C ARG A 196 10.00 6.17 -9.62
N GLY A 197 10.81 7.23 -9.71
CA GLY A 197 10.79 8.34 -8.76
C GLY A 197 12.19 8.86 -8.48
N ARG A 198 12.29 10.02 -7.84
CA ARG A 198 13.56 10.66 -7.52
C ARG A 198 14.09 10.08 -6.22
N THR A 199 14.94 9.06 -6.29
CA THR A 199 15.50 8.37 -5.11
C THR A 199 16.41 9.25 -4.25
N ASP A 200 16.99 10.30 -4.83
CA ASP A 200 18.13 11.00 -4.22
C ASP A 200 17.73 12.23 -3.38
N GLU A 201 16.63 12.92 -3.71
CA GLU A 201 16.24 14.18 -3.04
C GLU A 201 14.88 14.11 -2.33
N SER A 202 13.99 13.19 -2.74
CA SER A 202 12.72 12.99 -2.07
C SER A 202 12.35 11.51 -2.18
N PRO A 203 12.56 10.70 -1.13
CA PRO A 203 12.47 9.24 -1.12
C PRO A 203 11.05 8.75 -1.49
N THR A 204 10.62 8.91 -2.73
CA THR A 204 9.27 8.57 -3.18
C THR A 204 9.43 7.74 -4.44
N GLY A 205 9.62 6.44 -4.24
CA GLY A 205 9.71 5.44 -5.30
C GLY A 205 8.37 4.74 -5.46
N VAL A 206 7.85 4.72 -6.69
CA VAL A 206 6.65 3.97 -7.06
C VAL A 206 7.10 2.72 -7.80
N PRO A 207 6.87 1.52 -7.24
CA PRO A 207 7.19 0.27 -7.90
C PRO A 207 6.21 0.00 -9.05
N TRP A 208 6.76 -0.37 -10.21
CA TRP A 208 6.03 -0.85 -11.37
C TRP A 208 6.32 -2.32 -11.62
N ILE A 209 5.30 -3.17 -11.55
CA ILE A 209 5.39 -4.62 -11.83
C ILE A 209 4.44 -4.91 -12.99
N ASP A 210 4.91 -5.58 -14.03
CA ASP A 210 4.13 -5.94 -15.23
C ASP A 210 3.37 -4.75 -15.86
N GLY A 211 4.03 -3.59 -15.92
CA GLY A 211 3.44 -2.36 -16.46
C GLY A 211 2.38 -1.72 -15.57
N ARG A 212 2.27 -2.11 -14.30
CA ARG A 212 1.31 -1.57 -13.33
C ARG A 212 2.00 -0.87 -12.17
N ALA A 213 1.54 0.33 -11.84
CA ALA A 213 2.02 1.07 -10.67
C ALA A 213 1.36 0.55 -9.38
N TYR A 214 2.18 0.29 -8.37
CA TYR A 214 1.72 -0.04 -7.02
C TYR A 214 2.04 1.11 -6.07
N TRP A 215 1.07 1.49 -5.22
CA TRP A 215 1.17 2.69 -4.41
C TRP A 215 1.68 2.36 -3.01
N PRO A 216 2.90 2.77 -2.65
CA PRO A 216 3.42 2.52 -1.32
C PRO A 216 2.71 3.41 -0.29
N LYS A 217 2.56 2.89 0.93
CA LYS A 217 1.98 3.63 2.05
C LYS A 217 2.95 4.64 2.63
N ARG A 218 4.25 4.34 2.51
CA ARG A 218 5.38 5.13 3.00
C ARG A 218 6.33 5.47 1.85
N SER A 219 7.12 6.50 2.08
CA SER A 219 8.26 6.89 1.24
C SER A 219 9.30 5.75 1.15
N TYR A 220 10.03 5.67 0.04
CA TYR A 220 11.13 4.74 -0.20
C TYR A 220 12.46 5.37 0.24
N GLY A 221 13.03 5.00 1.38
CA GLY A 221 14.36 5.43 1.80
C GLY A 221 15.31 4.25 2.06
N SER A 222 16.59 4.40 1.73
CA SER A 222 17.65 3.43 2.08
C SER A 222 17.75 3.14 3.58
N ASP A 223 17.23 4.05 4.40
CA ASP A 223 17.26 3.96 5.87
C ASP A 223 15.99 3.32 6.46
N ASP A 224 15.01 2.92 5.64
CA ASP A 224 13.75 2.39 6.16
C ASP A 224 13.93 1.05 6.86
N LEU A 225 14.91 0.24 6.43
CA LEU A 225 15.33 -0.97 7.13
C LEU A 225 16.16 -0.68 8.40
N LEU A 226 16.74 0.51 8.51
CA LEU A 226 17.50 0.94 9.68
C LEU A 226 16.60 1.50 10.78
N ARG A 227 15.38 1.93 10.44
CA ARG A 227 14.37 2.39 11.40
C ARG A 227 13.79 1.22 12.18
N GLU A 228 13.50 1.47 13.46
CA GLU A 228 12.93 0.49 14.39
C GLU A 228 11.68 -0.20 13.85
N GLU A 229 10.84 0.52 13.10
CA GLU A 229 9.60 -0.03 12.53
C GLU A 229 9.87 -0.97 11.35
N GLY A 230 10.88 -0.69 10.52
CA GLY A 230 11.28 -1.57 9.42
C GLY A 230 11.94 -2.85 9.94
N ARG A 231 12.73 -2.72 11.01
CA ARG A 231 13.28 -3.88 11.75
C ARG A 231 12.17 -4.68 12.42
N ALA A 232 11.27 -4.04 13.16
CA ALA A 232 10.15 -4.71 13.83
C ALA A 232 9.21 -5.41 12.85
N LEU A 233 9.01 -4.86 11.66
CA LEU A 233 8.20 -5.47 10.60
C LEU A 233 8.91 -6.66 9.96
N MET A 234 10.23 -6.57 9.80
CA MET A 234 11.05 -7.69 9.33
C MET A 234 11.17 -8.81 10.38
N ASP A 235 11.29 -8.45 11.66
CA ASP A 235 11.30 -9.39 12.79
C ASP A 235 9.95 -10.11 12.90
N ARG A 236 8.81 -9.42 12.71
CA ARG A 236 7.48 -10.04 12.66
C ARG A 236 7.32 -11.01 11.51
N LEU A 237 7.82 -10.65 10.32
CA LEU A 237 7.74 -11.52 9.15
C LEU A 237 8.48 -12.85 9.33
N LEU A 238 9.56 -12.87 10.13
CA LEU A 238 10.36 -14.07 10.36
C LEU A 238 10.00 -14.82 11.65
N ALA A 239 9.49 -14.15 12.69
CA ALA A 239 9.09 -14.80 13.93
C ALA A 239 8.00 -15.88 13.73
N ASP A 240 7.17 -15.72 12.69
CA ASP A 240 6.13 -16.68 12.30
C ASP A 240 6.58 -17.64 11.17
N ALA A 241 7.80 -17.49 10.64
CA ALA A 241 8.36 -18.37 9.61
C ALA A 241 9.22 -19.52 10.20
N ALA A 242 9.55 -19.46 11.49
CA ALA A 242 10.26 -20.47 12.27
C ALA A 242 9.29 -21.45 12.96
#